data_AF-A0A2V6LY01-F1
#
_entry.id   AF-A0A2V6LY01-F1
#
_cell.length_a   1.000
_cell.length_b   1.000
_cell.length_c   1.000
_cell.angle_alpha   90.00
_cell.angle_beta   90.00
_cell.angle_gamma   90.00
#
_symmetry.space_group_name_H-M   'P 1'
#
loop_
_entity.id
_entity.type
_entity.pdbx_description
1 polymer ?
#
loop_
_entity_poly.entity_id
_entity_poly.type
_entity_poly.pdbx_seq_one_letter_code
_entity_poly.pdbx_strand_id
1 'polypeptide(L)' 'VTSNDGAEVKCTARTVAQTGVEMEALTGVSIALLTIYDMCKAVDKEMRISDIRLVEKTKQL' A
#
# COMPACT_ATOMS: atom_id res chain seq x y z
N VAL A 1 23.41 -0.96 3.13
CA VAL A 1 22.89 -2.30 2.77
C VAL A 1 21.48 -2.11 2.25
N THR A 2 21.31 -1.94 0.93
CA THR A 2 19.98 -1.93 0.29
C THR A 2 19.62 -3.39 0.04
N SER A 3 19.24 -4.10 1.10
CA SER A 3 18.69 -5.45 0.95
C SER A 3 17.25 -5.30 0.45
N ASN A 4 16.96 -5.86 -0.72
CA ASN A 4 15.62 -5.95 -1.32
C ASN A 4 14.76 -7.03 -0.63
N ASP A 5 14.96 -7.25 0.66
CA ASP A 5 14.26 -8.29 1.42
C ASP A 5 12.91 -7.75 1.87
N GLY A 6 11.90 -7.90 1.01
CA GLY A 6 10.53 -7.48 1.32
C GLY A 6 9.62 -7.41 0.11
N ALA A 7 8.33 -7.21 0.35
CA ALA A 7 7.34 -6.94 -0.69
C ALA A 7 7.01 -5.43 -0.70
N GLU A 8 7.14 -4.79 -1.86
CA GLU A 8 6.68 -3.41 -2.07
C GLU A 8 5.33 -3.43 -2.79
N VAL A 9 4.37 -2.66 -2.29
CA VAL A 9 3.04 -2.53 -2.90
C VAL A 9 2.76 -1.07 -3.24
N LYS A 10 2.33 -0.82 -4.48
CA LYS A 10 1.80 0.49 -4.92
C LYS A 10 0.34 0.35 -5.31
N CYS A 11 -0.49 1.26 -4.81
CA CYS A 11 -1.91 1.34 -5.16
C CYS A 11 -2.19 2.71 -5.79
N THR A 12 -2.88 2.71 -6.92
CA THR A 12 -3.33 3.94 -7.61
C THR A 12 -4.84 3.91 -7.72
N ALA A 13 -5.49 4.95 -7.20
CA ALA A 13 -6.92 5.17 -7.33
C ALA A 13 -7.19 6.39 -8.22
N ARG A 14 -8.27 6.33 -9.00
CA ARG A 14 -8.74 7.43 -9.86
C ARG A 14 -10.26 7.50 -9.78
N THR A 15 -10.79 8.72 -9.67
CA THR A 15 -12.23 8.97 -9.70
C THR A 15 -12.56 10.27 -10.44
N VAL A 16 -13.81 10.40 -10.87
CA VAL A 16 -14.42 11.66 -11.31
C VAL A 16 -15.41 12.06 -10.22
N ALA A 17 -14.90 12.63 -9.13
CA ALA A 17 -15.68 13.04 -7.97
C ALA A 17 -15.19 14.38 -7.41
N GLN A 18 -15.99 14.97 -6.52
CA GLN A 18 -15.66 16.25 -5.88
C GLN A 18 -14.52 16.11 -4.86
N THR A 19 -14.37 14.92 -4.27
CA THR A 19 -13.34 14.60 -3.28
C THR A 19 -12.16 13.86 -3.92
N GLY A 20 -11.00 13.90 -3.26
CA GLY A 20 -9.86 13.07 -3.64
C GLY A 20 -10.10 11.59 -3.31
N VAL A 21 -9.18 10.73 -3.78
CA VAL A 21 -9.19 9.27 -3.56
C VAL A 21 -7.93 8.77 -2.85
N GLU A 22 -7.37 9.59 -1.98
CA GLU A 22 -6.18 9.23 -1.19
C GLU A 22 -6.49 8.06 -0.26
N MET A 23 -7.67 8.06 0.33
CA MET A 23 -8.09 7.02 1.28
C MET A 23 -8.28 5.69 0.57
N GLU A 24 -8.83 5.67 -0.63
CA GLU A 24 -9.02 4.46 -1.44
C GLU A 24 -7.66 3.84 -1.81
N ALA A 25 -6.68 4.67 -2.18
CA ALA A 25 -5.32 4.20 -2.45
C ALA A 25 -4.64 3.67 -1.18
N LEU A 26 -4.74 4.40 -0.05
CA LEU A 26 -4.13 4.00 1.23
C LEU A 26 -4.78 2.74 1.82
N THR A 27 -6.10 2.61 1.70
CA THR A 27 -6.83 1.40 2.10
C THR A 27 -6.46 0.23 1.20
N GLY A 28 -6.39 0.44 -0.12
CA GLY A 28 -6.00 -0.61 -1.07
C GLY A 28 -4.60 -1.18 -0.80
N VAL A 29 -3.60 -0.32 -0.59
CA VAL A 29 -2.25 -0.77 -0.24
C VAL A 29 -2.20 -1.47 1.12
N SER A 30 -2.96 -0.99 2.11
CA SER A 30 -3.01 -1.59 3.45
C SER A 30 -3.60 -3.00 3.41
N ILE A 31 -4.71 -3.19 2.69
CA ILE A 31 -5.35 -4.50 2.55
C ILE A 31 -4.44 -5.47 1.78
N ALA A 32 -3.78 -5.00 0.72
CA ALA A 32 -2.83 -5.82 -0.03
C ALA A 32 -1.65 -6.29 0.84
N LEU A 33 -1.06 -5.40 1.63
CA LEU A 33 0.03 -5.75 2.56
C LEU A 33 -0.45 -6.71 3.66
N LEU A 34 -1.65 -6.51 4.21
CA LEU A 34 -2.26 -7.43 5.18
C LEU A 34 -2.54 -8.80 4.57
N THR A 35 -2.91 -8.85 3.29
CA THR A 35 -3.14 -10.12 2.58
C THR A 35 -1.83 -10.88 2.37
N ILE A 36 -0.76 -10.17 2.01
CA ILE A 36 0.58 -10.77 1.91
C ILE A 36 1.04 -11.28 3.28
N TYR A 37 0.83 -10.49 4.33
CA TYR A 37 1.12 -10.91 5.70
C TYR A 37 0.35 -12.20 6.06
N ASP A 38 -0.94 -12.27 5.74
CA ASP A 38 -1.77 -13.45 6.01
C ASP A 38 -1.22 -14.72 5.33
N MET A 39 -0.75 -14.59 4.08
CA MET A 39 -0.17 -15.72 3.34
C MET A 39 1.21 -16.14 3.85
N CYS A 40 2.02 -15.19 4.35
CA CYS A 40 3.41 -15.44 4.70
C CYS A 40 3.68 -15.60 6.21
N LYS A 41 2.70 -15.28 7.09
CA LYS A 41 2.85 -15.28 8.57
C LYS A 41 3.30 -16.61 9.18
N ALA A 42 3.15 -17.71 8.45
CA ALA A 42 3.60 -19.03 8.90
C ALA A 42 5.10 -19.25 8.64
N VAL A 43 5.67 -18.58 7.64
CA VAL A 43 7.08 -18.71 7.22
C VAL A 43 7.96 -17.74 8.02
N ASP A 44 7.53 -16.50 8.14
CA ASP A 44 8.23 -15.46 8.88
C ASP A 44 7.25 -14.71 9.80
N LYS A 45 7.56 -14.70 11.10
CA LYS A 45 6.75 -14.07 12.14
C LYS A 45 7.22 -12.65 12.48
N GLU A 46 8.41 -12.27 12.02
CA GLU A 46 9.03 -10.97 12.27
C GLU A 46 8.75 -9.97 11.13
N MET A 47 7.98 -10.37 10.11
CA MET A 47 7.56 -9.47 9.03
C MET A 47 6.92 -8.20 9.58
N ARG A 48 7.29 -7.05 9.02
CA ARG A 48 6.73 -5.75 9.39
C ARG A 48 6.14 -5.04 8.18
N ILE A 49 4.90 -4.63 8.32
CA ILE A 49 4.29 -3.66 7.42
C ILE A 49 4.76 -2.27 7.85
N SER A 50 5.37 -1.53 6.92
CA SER A 50 5.93 -0.20 7.19
C SER A 50 5.81 0.71 5.97
N ASP A 51 6.12 2.00 6.15
CA ASP A 51 6.18 3.00 5.07
C ASP A 51 4.91 3.15 4.20
N ILE A 52 3.74 2.88 4.78
CA ILE A 52 2.46 3.19 4.13
C ILE A 52 2.30 4.71 4.07
N ARG A 53 2.40 5.27 2.86
CA ARG A 53 2.32 6.70 2.60
C ARG A 53 1.74 6.98 1.22
N LEU A 54 1.17 8.18 1.08
CA LEU A 54 0.79 8.70 -0.22
C LEU A 54 2.04 9.16 -0.97
N VAL A 55 2.28 8.59 -2.15
CA VAL A 55 3.46 8.93 -2.99
C VAL A 55 3.17 10.11 -3.91
N GLU A 56 2.00 10.10 -4.54
CA GLU A 56 1.57 11.11 -5.49
C GLU A 56 0.05 11.32 -5.40
N LYS A 57 -0.39 12.56 -5.58
CA LYS A 57 -1.78 12.91 -5.81
C LYS A 57 -1.85 13.96 -6.90
N THR A 58 -2.55 13.64 -7.99
CA THR A 58 -2.84 14.58 -9.08
C THR A 58 -4.32 14.92 -9.07
N LYS A 59 -4.66 16.21 -9.10
CA LYS A 59 -6.03 16.68 -9.37
C LYS A 59 -6.02 17.45 -10.69
N GLN A 60 -6.76 16.97 -11.67
CA GLN A 60 -7.05 17.72 -12.88
C GLN A 60 -8.36 18.48 -12.63
N LEU A 61 -8.32 19.80 -12.80
CA LEU A 61 -9.47 20.70 -12.70
C LEU A 61 -10.18 20.80 -14.05
#